data_AF-A0A097PRU8-F1
#
_entry.id   AF-A0A097PRU8-F1
#
_cell.length_a   1.000
_cell.length_b   1.000
_cell.length_c   1.000
_cell.angle_alpha   90.00
_cell.angle_beta   90.00
_cell.angle_gamma   90.00
#
_symmetry.space_group_name_H-M   'P 1'
#
loop_
_entity.id
_entity.type
_entity.pdbx_description
1 polymer ?
#
loop_
_entity_poly.entity_id
_entity_poly.type
_entity_poly.pdbx_seq_one_letter_code
_entity_poly.pdbx_strand_id
1 'polypeptide(L)'
;ELCLAASTGDNQKVKTLIASGADVTYFNKEGLTPLMLAAKQGHADVVKTLIDAGAPWNALSPANLSAGDFAMDLDAFDLLLNAGIRSELILGTIARKDNKVGDFDGDYLEDRVSFSEDKIMDADSKAVMMAWEKPLMEAHAKAICSGGHILNIGFGMGLVDTAIQQYGPASHTIVEAHPEVYKRMCASGWAEKENVKIVFGRWQDVIQQLDTYDGIFFDTYGEYYEDLREFHQHLPSLLKPGGIYSFFNGLCGGNAFFHVGYCQLVSLEL
;
A
#
# COMPACT_ATOMS: atom_id res chain seq x y z
N GLU A 1 10.63 2.82 -34.54
CA GLU A 1 10.90 4.27 -34.68
C GLU A 1 10.44 5.08 -33.48
N LEU A 2 9.23 4.81 -32.95
CA LEU A 2 8.71 5.52 -31.77
C LEU A 2 9.65 5.44 -30.55
N CYS A 3 10.17 4.26 -30.22
CA CYS A 3 11.18 4.09 -29.15
C CYS A 3 12.42 4.97 -29.36
N LEU A 4 12.92 5.07 -30.60
CA LEU A 4 14.09 5.89 -30.90
C LEU A 4 13.77 7.37 -30.71
N ALA A 5 12.67 7.84 -31.30
CA ALA A 5 12.22 9.24 -31.15
C ALA A 5 11.99 9.61 -29.68
N ALA A 6 11.41 8.69 -28.90
CA ALA A 6 11.20 8.87 -27.48
C ALA A 6 12.52 8.95 -26.70
N SER A 7 13.48 8.07 -27.01
CA SER A 7 14.81 8.05 -26.36
C SER A 7 15.69 9.26 -26.69
N THR A 8 15.42 9.95 -27.80
CA THR A 8 16.20 11.15 -28.22
C THR A 8 15.50 12.46 -27.87
N GLY A 9 14.30 12.41 -27.28
CA GLY A 9 13.53 13.61 -26.94
C GLY A 9 12.89 14.30 -28.15
N ASP A 10 12.76 13.61 -29.29
CA ASP A 10 12.17 14.19 -30.52
C ASP A 10 10.64 14.14 -30.44
N ASN A 11 10.08 15.05 -29.63
CA ASN A 11 8.66 15.11 -29.35
C ASN A 11 7.80 15.35 -30.61
N GLN A 12 8.31 16.12 -31.57
CA GLN A 12 7.58 16.36 -32.81
C GLN A 12 7.45 15.08 -33.65
N LYS A 13 8.51 14.28 -33.71
CA LYS A 13 8.47 12.96 -34.35
C LYS A 13 7.60 11.97 -33.58
N VAL A 14 7.64 11.97 -32.24
CA VAL A 14 6.74 11.17 -31.40
C VAL A 14 5.28 11.49 -31.73
N LYS A 15 4.87 12.76 -31.74
CA LYS A 15 3.51 13.18 -32.10
C LYS A 15 3.10 12.72 -33.50
N THR A 16 4.00 12.86 -34.48
CA THR A 16 3.75 12.46 -35.87
C THR A 16 3.55 10.95 -35.99
N LEU A 17 4.38 10.16 -35.31
CA LEU A 17 4.29 8.71 -35.29
C LEU A 17 3.01 8.23 -34.62
N ILE A 18 2.65 8.80 -33.46
CA ILE A 18 1.38 8.49 -32.78
C ILE A 18 0.18 8.81 -33.67
N ALA A 19 0.17 9.99 -34.30
CA ALA A 19 -0.88 10.38 -35.25
C ALA A 19 -0.98 9.47 -36.48
N SER A 20 0.11 8.78 -36.83
CA SER A 20 0.17 7.78 -37.91
C SER A 20 -0.19 6.37 -37.44
N GLY A 21 -0.61 6.19 -36.18
CA GLY A 21 -1.03 4.91 -35.61
C GLY A 21 0.09 4.10 -34.97
N ALA A 22 1.22 4.73 -34.59
CA ALA A 22 2.26 4.02 -33.85
C ALA A 22 1.75 3.56 -32.48
N ASP A 23 2.05 2.30 -32.14
CA ASP A 23 1.65 1.68 -30.88
C ASP A 23 2.51 2.19 -29.71
N VAL A 24 1.86 2.92 -28.80
CA VAL A 24 2.48 3.46 -27.58
C VAL A 24 2.72 2.40 -26.49
N THR A 25 2.11 1.22 -26.62
CA THR A 25 2.24 0.08 -25.69
C THR A 25 3.38 -0.87 -26.07
N TYR A 26 4.02 -0.64 -27.21
CA TYR A 26 5.06 -1.51 -27.77
C TYR A 26 6.28 -1.64 -26.84
N PHE A 27 6.83 -2.86 -26.78
CA PHE A 27 8.11 -3.16 -26.11
C PHE A 27 9.22 -3.38 -27.13
N ASN A 28 10.36 -2.70 -26.94
CA ASN A 28 11.54 -2.92 -27.76
C ASN A 28 12.25 -4.26 -27.41
N LYS A 29 13.38 -4.54 -28.09
CA LYS A 29 14.12 -5.80 -27.91
C LYS A 29 14.70 -5.97 -26.51
N GLU A 30 14.91 -4.87 -25.81
CA GLU A 30 15.38 -4.81 -24.42
C GLU A 30 14.23 -4.90 -23.40
N GLY A 31 12.98 -4.99 -23.87
CA GLY A 31 11.80 -5.02 -23.00
C GLY A 31 11.45 -3.66 -22.40
N LEU A 32 11.78 -2.56 -23.08
CA LEU A 32 11.44 -1.20 -22.67
C LEU A 32 10.38 -0.59 -23.59
N THR A 33 9.43 0.12 -22.99
CA THR A 33 8.41 0.90 -23.73
C THR A 33 8.96 2.27 -24.16
N PRO A 34 8.35 2.95 -25.15
CA PRO A 34 8.67 4.34 -25.46
C PRO A 34 8.63 5.25 -24.22
N LEU A 35 7.68 5.02 -23.32
CA LEU A 35 7.51 5.82 -22.10
C LEU A 35 8.69 5.63 -21.12
N MET A 36 9.14 4.38 -20.92
CA MET A 36 10.32 4.08 -20.10
C MET A 36 11.58 4.74 -20.69
N LEU A 37 11.74 4.70 -22.01
CA LEU A 37 12.90 5.31 -22.69
C LEU A 37 12.91 6.84 -22.55
N ALA A 38 11.75 7.49 -22.68
CA ALA A 38 11.63 8.93 -22.47
C ALA A 38 11.90 9.33 -21.01
N ALA A 39 11.33 8.59 -20.05
CA ALA A 39 11.53 8.82 -18.62
C ALA A 39 13.00 8.65 -18.21
N LYS A 40 13.65 7.58 -18.70
CA LYS A 40 15.08 7.30 -18.48
C LYS A 40 16.01 8.42 -18.92
N GLN A 41 15.61 9.21 -19.92
CA GLN A 41 16.39 10.31 -20.47
C GLN A 41 15.90 11.69 -19.99
N GLY A 42 14.91 11.74 -19.08
CA GLY A 42 14.37 13.00 -18.55
C GLY A 42 13.59 13.83 -19.58
N HIS A 43 13.01 13.21 -20.61
CA HIS A 43 12.27 13.92 -21.65
C HIS A 43 10.80 14.12 -21.25
N ALA A 44 10.54 15.00 -20.29
CA ALA A 44 9.23 15.24 -19.69
C ALA A 44 8.12 15.58 -20.72
N ASP A 45 8.46 16.31 -21.77
CA ASP A 45 7.52 16.69 -22.83
C ASP A 45 7.08 15.50 -23.72
N VAL A 46 8.01 14.57 -23.95
CA VAL A 46 7.74 13.27 -24.59
C VAL A 46 6.94 12.37 -23.65
N VAL A 47 7.31 12.30 -22.37
CA VAL A 47 6.58 11.54 -21.34
C VAL A 47 5.12 11.99 -21.31
N LYS A 48 4.88 13.29 -21.22
CA LYS A 48 3.52 13.87 -21.26
C LYS A 48 2.77 13.45 -22.52
N THR A 49 3.40 13.57 -23.69
CA THR A 49 2.77 13.23 -24.98
C THR A 49 2.39 11.75 -25.05
N LEU A 50 3.24 10.85 -24.52
CA LEU A 50 2.97 9.43 -24.49
C LEU A 50 1.85 9.08 -23.49
N ILE A 51 1.83 9.70 -22.31
CA ILE A 51 0.75 9.53 -21.33
C ILE A 51 -0.59 10.02 -21.91
N ASP A 52 -0.62 11.20 -22.53
CA ASP A 52 -1.82 11.77 -23.16
C ASP A 52 -2.34 10.88 -24.32
N ALA A 53 -1.45 10.09 -24.93
CA ALA A 53 -1.78 9.10 -25.96
C ALA A 53 -2.17 7.72 -25.40
N GLY A 54 -2.25 7.55 -24.07
CA GLY A 54 -2.65 6.30 -23.42
C GLY A 54 -1.53 5.29 -23.21
N ALA A 55 -0.25 5.71 -23.22
CA ALA A 55 0.84 4.82 -22.85
C ALA A 55 0.68 4.35 -21.39
N PRO A 56 0.81 3.03 -21.12
CA PRO A 56 0.63 2.50 -19.77
C PRO A 56 1.77 2.95 -18.85
N TRP A 57 1.42 3.76 -17.84
CA TRP A 57 2.37 4.27 -16.84
C TRP A 57 2.92 3.16 -15.94
N ASN A 58 2.15 2.08 -15.74
CA ASN A 58 2.44 0.95 -14.86
C ASN A 58 3.07 -0.27 -15.57
N ALA A 59 3.40 -0.16 -16.87
CA ALA A 59 4.11 -1.24 -17.56
C ALA A 59 5.46 -1.52 -16.91
N LEU A 60 5.89 -2.78 -16.92
CA LEU A 60 7.12 -3.23 -16.27
C LEU A 60 8.11 -3.80 -17.28
N SER A 61 9.38 -3.44 -17.10
CA SER A 61 10.50 -4.04 -17.82
C SER A 61 10.81 -5.45 -17.29
N PRO A 62 11.65 -6.25 -17.98
CA PRO A 62 12.10 -7.54 -17.46
C PRO A 62 12.80 -7.49 -16.09
N ALA A 63 13.29 -6.31 -15.68
CA ALA A 63 13.89 -6.07 -14.37
C ALA A 63 12.87 -5.60 -13.31
N ASN A 64 11.57 -5.67 -13.59
CA ASN A 64 10.48 -5.21 -12.72
C ASN A 64 10.49 -3.70 -12.41
N LEU A 65 11.04 -2.91 -13.34
CA LEU A 65 11.08 -1.45 -13.25
C LEU A 65 10.03 -0.82 -14.19
N SER A 66 9.27 0.13 -13.67
CA SER A 66 8.30 0.96 -14.39
C SER A 66 8.96 2.19 -15.02
N ALA A 67 8.19 2.96 -15.81
CA ALA A 67 8.69 4.24 -16.32
C ALA A 67 9.03 5.22 -15.18
N GLY A 68 8.29 5.17 -14.06
CA GLY A 68 8.55 6.00 -12.89
C GLY A 68 9.87 5.66 -12.19
N ASP A 69 10.23 4.37 -12.14
CA ASP A 69 11.53 3.93 -11.60
C ASP A 69 12.71 4.38 -12.47
N PHE A 70 12.48 4.57 -13.78
CA PHE A 70 13.48 5.10 -14.69
C PHE A 70 13.58 6.63 -14.69
N ALA A 71 12.62 7.36 -14.12
CA ALA A 71 12.57 8.81 -14.23
C ALA A 71 13.81 9.47 -13.58
N MET A 72 14.63 10.14 -14.40
CA MET A 72 15.88 10.79 -13.97
C MET A 72 15.69 12.25 -13.54
N ASP A 73 14.55 12.84 -13.87
CA ASP A 73 14.20 14.23 -13.62
C ASP A 73 12.85 14.31 -12.89
N LEU A 74 12.69 15.37 -12.10
CA LEU A 74 11.50 15.60 -11.27
C LEU A 74 10.24 15.83 -12.13
N ASP A 75 10.35 16.52 -13.26
CA ASP A 75 9.18 16.83 -14.09
C ASP A 75 8.59 15.55 -14.71
N ALA A 76 9.43 14.66 -15.25
CA ALA A 76 9.02 13.37 -15.77
C ALA A 76 8.44 12.47 -14.67
N PHE A 77 9.05 12.46 -13.48
CA PHE A 77 8.58 11.72 -12.33
C PHE A 77 7.18 12.18 -11.89
N ASP A 78 7.00 13.48 -11.73
CA ASP A 78 5.72 14.07 -11.31
C ASP A 78 4.62 13.82 -12.34
N LEU A 79 4.92 13.87 -13.64
CA LEU A 79 3.95 13.54 -14.69
C LEU A 79 3.47 12.08 -14.58
N LEU A 80 4.39 11.13 -14.39
CA LEU A 80 4.08 9.71 -14.25
C LEU A 80 3.29 9.44 -12.96
N LEU A 81 3.70 10.05 -11.85
CA LEU A 81 3.04 9.91 -10.56
C LEU A 81 1.60 10.43 -10.60
N ASN A 82 1.41 11.62 -11.16
CA ASN A 82 0.08 12.21 -11.34
C ASN A 82 -0.80 11.38 -12.27
N ALA A 83 -0.24 10.78 -13.33
CA ALA A 83 -0.97 9.90 -14.22
C ALA A 83 -1.44 8.62 -13.49
N GLY A 84 -0.57 8.04 -12.66
CA GLY A 84 -0.90 6.89 -11.82
C GLY A 84 -2.02 7.19 -10.85
N ILE A 85 -1.86 8.22 -10.03
CA ILE A 85 -2.85 8.65 -9.03
C ILE A 85 -4.21 8.91 -9.68
N ARG A 86 -4.27 9.63 -10.80
CA ARG A 86 -5.52 9.89 -11.52
C ARG A 86 -6.18 8.61 -12.01
N SER A 87 -5.40 7.68 -12.53
CA SER A 87 -5.90 6.39 -13.00
C SER A 87 -6.51 5.60 -11.85
N GLU A 88 -5.79 5.48 -10.73
CA GLU A 88 -6.26 4.76 -9.54
C GLU A 88 -7.50 5.42 -8.91
N LEU A 89 -7.58 6.75 -8.85
CA LEU A 89 -8.78 7.46 -8.37
C LEU A 89 -10.02 7.14 -9.23
N ILE A 90 -9.86 7.09 -10.55
CA ILE A 90 -10.95 6.75 -11.48
C ILE A 90 -11.33 5.29 -11.33
N LEU A 91 -10.34 4.38 -11.33
CA LEU A 91 -10.56 2.94 -11.20
C LEU A 91 -11.20 2.59 -9.86
N GLY A 92 -10.71 3.16 -8.76
CA GLY A 92 -11.31 3.03 -7.44
C GLY A 92 -12.75 3.54 -7.43
N THR A 93 -13.06 4.66 -8.10
CA THR A 93 -14.43 5.17 -8.20
C THR A 93 -15.36 4.23 -8.98
N ILE A 94 -14.86 3.61 -10.05
CA ILE A 94 -15.60 2.62 -10.83
C ILE A 94 -15.82 1.35 -9.99
N ALA A 95 -14.76 0.80 -9.40
CA ALA A 95 -14.80 -0.37 -8.54
C ALA A 95 -15.82 -0.19 -7.40
N ARG A 96 -15.88 0.99 -6.77
CA ARG A 96 -16.88 1.30 -5.73
C ARG A 96 -18.32 1.32 -6.23
N LYS A 97 -18.55 1.77 -7.46
CA LYS A 97 -19.88 1.76 -8.07
C LYS A 97 -20.34 0.34 -8.34
N ASP A 98 -19.40 -0.51 -8.77
CA ASP A 98 -19.65 -1.91 -9.09
C ASP A 98 -19.75 -2.77 -7.81
N ASN A 99 -19.00 -2.47 -6.75
CA ASN A 99 -19.03 -3.12 -5.42
C ASN A 99 -20.33 -2.96 -4.62
N LYS A 100 -21.33 -2.21 -5.13
CA LYS A 100 -22.71 -2.38 -4.65
C LYS A 100 -23.27 -3.77 -4.99
N VAL A 101 -22.58 -4.53 -5.85
CA VAL A 101 -22.77 -5.94 -6.14
C VAL A 101 -21.55 -6.64 -5.54
N GLY A 102 -21.65 -7.06 -4.28
CA GLY A 102 -20.51 -7.60 -3.53
C GLY A 102 -19.91 -8.84 -4.17
N ASP A 103 -18.60 -8.83 -4.37
CA ASP A 103 -17.72 -9.99 -4.26
C ASP A 103 -16.26 -9.52 -4.43
N PHE A 104 -15.53 -9.43 -3.33
CA PHE A 104 -14.07 -9.55 -3.38
C PHE A 104 -13.75 -10.92 -2.77
N ASP A 105 -13.72 -11.91 -3.65
CA ASP A 105 -13.68 -13.36 -3.38
C ASP A 105 -12.23 -13.86 -3.21
N GLY A 106 -11.52 -13.23 -2.29
CA GLY A 106 -10.19 -13.66 -1.85
C GLY A 106 -10.10 -13.50 -0.35
N ASP A 107 -10.61 -14.48 0.39
CA ASP A 107 -10.51 -14.49 1.85
C ASP A 107 -9.05 -14.78 2.24
N TYR A 108 -8.26 -13.73 2.48
CA TYR A 108 -6.89 -13.84 2.98
C TYR A 108 -6.79 -14.66 4.28
N LEU A 109 -7.92 -14.92 4.95
CA LEU A 109 -8.01 -15.82 6.10
C LEU A 109 -7.92 -17.31 5.73
N GLU A 110 -8.05 -17.66 4.45
CA GLU A 110 -7.89 -19.03 3.93
C GLU A 110 -6.44 -19.33 3.49
N ASP A 111 -5.59 -18.30 3.37
CA ASP A 111 -4.20 -18.48 2.99
C ASP A 111 -3.39 -19.18 4.09
N ARG A 112 -2.57 -20.16 3.68
CA ARG A 112 -1.72 -20.90 4.63
C ARG A 112 -0.59 -20.01 5.13
N VAL A 113 -0.55 -19.79 6.43
CA VAL A 113 0.50 -19.04 7.10
C VAL A 113 1.56 -20.00 7.63
N SER A 114 2.82 -19.76 7.27
CA SER A 114 3.96 -20.49 7.83
C SER A 114 4.80 -19.57 8.72
N PHE A 115 5.28 -20.12 9.82
CA PHE A 115 5.99 -19.39 10.86
C PHE A 115 7.46 -19.84 10.91
N SER A 116 8.39 -18.88 10.92
CA SER A 116 9.80 -19.11 11.28
C SER A 116 10.19 -18.18 12.44
N GLU A 117 11.36 -18.41 13.05
CA GLU A 117 11.85 -17.62 14.19
C GLU A 117 11.89 -16.10 13.89
N ASP A 118 11.96 -15.72 12.61
CA ASP A 118 12.04 -14.33 12.16
C ASP A 118 10.95 -13.90 11.14
N LYS A 119 10.00 -14.77 10.74
CA LYS A 119 9.04 -14.47 9.65
C LYS A 119 7.67 -15.11 9.81
N ILE A 120 6.66 -14.40 9.32
CA ILE A 120 5.37 -14.93 8.89
C ILE A 120 5.47 -15.02 7.35
N MET A 121 5.15 -16.15 6.72
CA MET A 121 5.15 -16.29 5.25
C MET A 121 3.82 -16.85 4.78
N ASP A 122 3.30 -16.35 3.65
CA ASP A 122 2.09 -16.86 3.02
C ASP A 122 2.37 -18.15 2.21
N ALA A 123 1.33 -18.71 1.58
CA ALA A 123 1.39 -19.94 0.80
C ALA A 123 2.35 -19.85 -0.42
N ASP A 124 2.70 -18.64 -0.85
CA ASP A 124 3.60 -18.36 -1.99
C ASP A 124 5.04 -18.09 -1.55
N SER A 125 5.38 -18.29 -0.27
CA SER A 125 6.69 -17.94 0.30
C SER A 125 7.05 -16.46 0.16
N LYS A 126 6.07 -15.58 -0.06
CA LYS A 126 6.26 -14.14 0.12
C LYS A 126 6.19 -13.88 1.63
N ALA A 127 7.19 -13.18 2.12
CA ALA A 127 7.23 -12.82 3.53
C ALA A 127 6.07 -11.86 3.81
N VAL A 128 5.17 -12.26 4.71
CA VAL A 128 4.08 -11.43 5.26
C VAL A 128 4.64 -10.25 6.05
N MET A 129 5.91 -10.33 6.46
CA MET A 129 6.65 -9.22 7.02
C MET A 129 8.15 -9.38 6.72
N MET A 130 8.79 -8.35 6.21
CA MET A 130 10.22 -8.32 5.91
C MET A 130 10.98 -7.53 6.98
N ALA A 131 12.21 -7.95 7.30
CA ALA A 131 13.03 -7.29 8.34
C ALA A 131 13.25 -5.78 8.13
N TRP A 132 13.07 -5.28 6.89
CA TRP A 132 13.16 -3.85 6.58
C TRP A 132 12.00 -3.02 7.15
N GLU A 133 10.85 -3.63 7.47
CA GLU A 133 9.67 -2.92 8.01
C GLU A 133 9.85 -2.58 9.50
N LYS A 134 10.82 -3.21 10.19
CA LYS A 134 11.04 -3.02 11.64
C LYS A 134 11.22 -1.56 12.06
N PRO A 135 12.12 -0.78 11.46
CA PRO A 135 12.29 0.63 11.84
C PRO A 135 11.03 1.47 11.60
N LEU A 136 10.23 1.09 10.60
CA LEU A 136 8.97 1.76 10.27
C LEU A 136 7.90 1.44 11.32
N MET A 137 7.75 0.17 11.71
CA MET A 137 6.84 -0.25 12.78
C MET A 137 7.20 0.40 14.12
N GLU A 138 8.50 0.51 14.44
CA GLU A 138 8.98 1.21 15.63
C GLU A 138 8.65 2.71 15.60
N ALA A 139 8.73 3.34 14.42
CA ALA A 139 8.37 4.74 14.25
C ALA A 139 6.85 4.97 14.41
N HIS A 140 6.01 4.09 13.85
CA HIS A 140 4.56 4.12 14.04
C HIS A 140 4.19 3.95 15.51
N ALA A 141 4.75 2.93 16.17
CA ALA A 141 4.54 2.69 17.60
C ALA A 141 4.92 3.91 18.43
N LYS A 142 6.07 4.53 18.15
CA LYS A 142 6.51 5.76 18.82
C LYS A 142 5.53 6.91 18.63
N ALA A 143 4.99 7.07 17.43
CA ALA A 143 4.08 8.17 17.11
C ALA A 143 2.74 8.03 17.84
N ILE A 144 2.16 6.84 17.85
CA ILE A 144 0.84 6.61 18.44
C ILE A 144 0.88 6.46 19.97
N CYS A 145 2.02 6.03 20.53
CA CYS A 145 2.14 5.78 21.97
C CYS A 145 2.45 7.06 22.76
N SER A 146 1.43 7.63 23.38
CA SER A 146 1.53 8.74 24.33
C SER A 146 1.24 8.34 25.79
N GLY A 147 1.30 7.04 26.10
CA GLY A 147 0.98 6.46 27.41
C GLY A 147 -0.51 6.17 27.65
N GLY A 148 -1.35 6.36 26.63
CA GLY A 148 -2.80 6.15 26.69
C GLY A 148 -3.26 4.76 26.25
N HIS A 149 -4.50 4.70 25.77
CA HIS A 149 -5.15 3.49 25.25
C HIS A 149 -4.85 3.36 23.77
N ILE A 150 -4.22 2.26 23.36
CA ILE A 150 -3.77 2.02 21.99
C ILE A 150 -4.59 0.91 21.35
N LEU A 151 -5.02 1.12 20.11
CA LEU A 151 -5.65 0.11 19.26
C LEU A 151 -4.70 -0.25 18.12
N ASN A 152 -4.53 -1.54 17.89
CA ASN A 152 -3.97 -2.09 16.67
C ASN A 152 -5.09 -2.85 15.92
N ILE A 153 -5.34 -2.46 14.67
CA ILE A 153 -6.15 -3.22 13.72
C ILE A 153 -5.19 -3.84 12.71
N GLY A 154 -5.02 -5.16 12.72
CA GLY A 154 -4.06 -5.77 11.82
C GLY A 154 -3.79 -7.24 12.10
N PHE A 155 -2.78 -7.76 11.40
CA PHE A 155 -2.25 -9.09 11.69
C PHE A 155 -1.36 -8.99 12.94
N GLY A 156 -1.91 -9.44 14.06
CA GLY A 156 -1.25 -9.53 15.36
C GLY A 156 -0.02 -10.44 15.34
N MET A 157 0.80 -10.30 16.38
CA MET A 157 2.16 -10.90 16.50
C MET A 157 3.25 -10.28 15.63
N GLY A 158 3.05 -9.05 15.17
CA GLY A 158 4.02 -8.31 14.39
C GLY A 158 5.11 -7.60 15.21
N LEU A 159 5.95 -6.87 14.47
CA LEU A 159 6.93 -5.92 15.00
C LEU A 159 6.25 -4.75 15.72
N VAL A 160 5.06 -4.34 15.26
CA VAL A 160 4.35 -3.18 15.78
C VAL A 160 3.79 -3.42 17.18
N ASP A 161 3.12 -4.55 17.45
CA ASP A 161 2.58 -4.86 18.79
C ASP A 161 3.71 -4.91 19.82
N THR A 162 4.81 -5.55 19.45
CA THR A 162 6.02 -5.64 20.28
C THR A 162 6.61 -4.25 20.54
N ALA A 163 6.69 -3.41 19.50
CA ALA A 163 7.19 -2.03 19.64
C ALA A 163 6.24 -1.17 20.50
N ILE A 164 4.92 -1.27 20.32
CA ILE A 164 3.91 -0.57 21.13
C ILE A 164 4.12 -0.89 22.62
N GLN A 165 4.30 -2.17 22.96
CA GLN A 165 4.50 -2.60 24.34
C GLN A 165 5.78 -2.03 24.98
N GLN A 166 6.80 -1.68 24.20
CA GLN A 166 8.02 -1.03 24.73
C GLN A 166 7.75 0.38 25.29
N TYR A 167 6.67 1.03 24.85
CA TYR A 167 6.26 2.36 25.33
C TYR A 167 5.29 2.31 26.52
N GLY A 168 4.92 1.12 26.99
CA GLY A 168 4.07 0.95 28.18
C GLY A 168 2.70 1.62 28.11
N PRO A 169 1.85 1.28 27.11
CA PRO A 169 0.52 1.85 27.00
C PRO A 169 -0.38 1.42 28.18
N ALA A 170 -1.32 2.28 28.56
CA ALA A 170 -2.29 2.00 29.62
C ALA A 170 -3.17 0.79 29.28
N SER A 171 -3.58 0.67 28.01
CA SER A 171 -4.16 -0.55 27.45
C SER A 171 -3.78 -0.70 25.99
N HIS A 172 -3.72 -1.94 25.52
CA HIS A 172 -3.42 -2.29 24.14
C HIS A 172 -4.49 -3.26 23.62
N THR A 173 -5.40 -2.77 22.79
CA THR A 173 -6.39 -3.61 22.11
C THR A 173 -5.85 -4.04 20.76
N ILE A 174 -5.88 -5.32 20.47
CA ILE A 174 -5.43 -5.90 19.19
C ILE A 174 -6.63 -6.60 18.56
N VAL A 175 -7.03 -6.18 17.36
CA VAL A 175 -8.04 -6.89 16.56
C VAL A 175 -7.32 -7.84 15.63
N GLU A 176 -7.57 -9.14 15.77
CA GLU A 176 -6.93 -10.22 15.01
C GLU A 176 -7.99 -11.07 14.30
N ALA A 177 -7.95 -11.09 12.97
CA ALA A 177 -8.92 -11.84 12.16
C ALA A 177 -8.47 -13.28 11.85
N HIS A 178 -7.16 -13.54 11.77
CA HIS A 178 -6.59 -14.80 11.33
C HIS A 178 -6.56 -15.85 12.46
N PRO A 179 -7.27 -16.99 12.32
CA PRO A 179 -7.41 -17.98 13.38
C PRO A 179 -6.09 -18.56 13.90
N GLU A 180 -5.11 -18.78 13.02
CA GLU A 180 -3.82 -19.35 13.41
C GLU A 180 -2.94 -18.36 14.17
N VAL A 181 -3.03 -17.07 13.82
CA VAL A 181 -2.28 -16.01 14.48
C VAL A 181 -2.83 -15.78 15.86
N TYR A 182 -4.16 -15.67 15.97
CA TYR A 182 -4.85 -15.59 17.25
C TYR A 182 -4.45 -16.72 18.20
N LYS A 183 -4.50 -17.98 17.71
CA LYS A 183 -4.08 -19.15 18.50
C LYS A 183 -2.64 -19.03 18.98
N ARG A 184 -1.72 -18.55 18.13
CA ARG A 184 -0.32 -18.38 18.51
C ARG A 184 -0.10 -17.20 19.47
N MET A 185 -0.87 -16.11 19.36
CA MET A 185 -0.86 -15.02 20.35
C MET A 185 -1.19 -15.56 21.74
N CYS A 186 -2.29 -16.30 21.85
CA CYS A 186 -2.68 -16.96 23.10
C CYS A 186 -1.58 -17.91 23.60
N ALA A 187 -1.03 -18.77 22.73
CA ALA A 187 0.03 -19.70 23.13
C ALA A 187 1.34 -19.02 23.57
N SER A 188 1.58 -17.78 23.12
CA SER A 188 2.82 -17.02 23.39
C SER A 188 2.72 -16.09 24.60
N GLY A 189 1.63 -16.14 25.38
CA GLY A 189 1.50 -15.32 26.59
C GLY A 189 0.89 -13.93 26.36
N TRP A 190 0.41 -13.61 25.15
CA TRP A 190 -0.13 -12.28 24.86
C TRP A 190 -1.50 -12.05 25.50
N ALA A 191 -2.33 -13.09 25.59
CA ALA A 191 -3.65 -13.01 26.20
C ALA A 191 -3.58 -12.86 27.74
N GLU A 192 -2.44 -13.21 28.32
CA GLU A 192 -2.16 -13.19 29.75
C GLU A 192 -1.57 -11.86 30.23
N LYS A 193 -1.18 -10.96 29.32
CA LYS A 193 -0.70 -9.62 29.67
C LYS A 193 -1.86 -8.77 30.22
N GLU A 194 -1.69 -8.22 31.41
CA GLU A 194 -2.75 -7.46 32.11
C GLU A 194 -3.30 -6.26 31.31
N ASN A 195 -2.46 -5.63 30.49
CA ASN A 195 -2.84 -4.46 29.69
C ASN A 195 -3.22 -4.80 28.24
N VAL A 196 -3.29 -6.07 27.84
CA VAL A 196 -3.61 -6.47 26.47
C VAL A 196 -5.01 -7.08 26.39
N LYS A 197 -5.79 -6.65 25.40
CA LYS A 197 -7.08 -7.25 25.02
C LYS A 197 -7.00 -7.68 23.56
N ILE A 198 -7.10 -8.97 23.29
CA ILE A 198 -7.17 -9.50 21.92
C ILE A 198 -8.64 -9.70 21.56
N VAL A 199 -9.09 -9.09 20.46
CA VAL A 199 -10.44 -9.21 19.93
C VAL A 199 -10.36 -10.03 18.65
N PHE A 200 -10.89 -11.26 18.68
CA PHE A 200 -10.85 -12.16 17.54
C PHE A 200 -11.98 -11.85 16.55
N GLY A 201 -11.63 -11.65 15.28
CA GLY A 201 -12.55 -11.38 14.18
C GLY A 201 -12.05 -10.27 13.25
N ARG A 202 -12.71 -10.11 12.10
CA ARG A 202 -12.45 -8.97 11.22
C ARG A 202 -12.89 -7.69 11.93
N TRP A 203 -12.18 -6.59 11.70
CA TRP A 203 -12.50 -5.33 12.37
C TRP A 203 -13.93 -4.87 12.07
N GLN A 204 -14.45 -5.14 10.87
CA GLN A 204 -15.83 -4.85 10.47
C GLN A 204 -16.84 -5.54 11.41
N ASP A 205 -16.57 -6.78 11.80
CA ASP A 205 -17.47 -7.59 12.63
C ASP A 205 -17.40 -7.19 14.12
N VAL A 206 -16.23 -6.73 14.57
CA VAL A 206 -15.95 -6.49 15.98
C VAL A 206 -15.91 -5.01 16.36
N ILE A 207 -16.13 -4.10 15.42
CA ILE A 207 -16.03 -2.64 15.65
C ILE A 207 -16.90 -2.16 16.81
N GLN A 208 -18.06 -2.80 17.03
CA GLN A 208 -18.98 -2.47 18.14
C GLN A 208 -18.41 -2.82 19.53
N GLN A 209 -17.35 -3.63 19.59
CA GLN A 209 -16.66 -4.03 20.82
C GLN A 209 -15.47 -3.13 21.16
N LEU A 210 -15.16 -2.18 20.27
CA LEU A 210 -14.03 -1.27 20.39
C LEU A 210 -14.41 -0.03 21.19
N ASP A 211 -13.43 0.49 21.94
CA ASP A 211 -13.56 1.68 22.76
C ASP A 211 -13.00 2.91 22.01
N THR A 212 -12.75 3.99 22.75
CA THR A 212 -12.00 5.16 22.24
C THR A 212 -10.53 5.08 22.64
N TYR A 213 -9.64 5.49 21.72
CA TYR A 213 -8.20 5.31 21.84
C TYR A 213 -7.44 6.62 21.67
N ASP A 214 -6.31 6.72 22.36
CA ASP A 214 -5.34 7.83 22.25
C ASP A 214 -4.40 7.63 21.06
N GLY A 215 -4.23 6.38 20.62
CA GLY A 215 -3.47 6.03 19.43
C GLY A 215 -4.10 4.85 18.70
N ILE A 216 -4.16 4.93 17.38
CA ILE A 216 -4.66 3.84 16.54
C ILE A 216 -3.64 3.54 15.46
N PHE A 217 -3.24 2.28 15.35
CA PHE A 217 -2.50 1.75 14.21
C PHE A 217 -3.41 0.87 13.36
N PHE A 218 -3.38 1.07 12.04
CA PHE A 218 -4.08 0.23 11.08
C PHE A 218 -3.08 -0.39 10.10
N ASP A 219 -3.00 -1.71 10.11
CA ASP A 219 -2.23 -2.50 9.18
C ASP A 219 -3.14 -2.99 8.04
N THR A 220 -2.81 -2.65 6.80
CA THR A 220 -3.63 -3.00 5.63
C THR A 220 -3.40 -4.43 5.15
N TYR A 221 -3.03 -5.38 6.01
CA TYR A 221 -2.82 -6.77 5.57
C TYR A 221 -4.16 -7.39 5.15
N GLY A 222 -4.26 -7.62 3.84
CA GLY A 222 -5.49 -7.75 3.04
C GLY A 222 -5.37 -6.97 1.73
N GLU A 223 -4.48 -5.97 1.68
CA GLU A 223 -4.19 -5.10 0.52
C GLU A 223 -5.42 -4.40 -0.09
N TYR A 224 -6.54 -4.37 0.63
CA TYR A 224 -7.73 -3.69 0.18
C TYR A 224 -7.75 -2.27 0.70
N TYR A 225 -7.37 -1.33 -0.18
CA TYR A 225 -7.45 0.10 0.08
C TYR A 225 -8.83 0.53 0.62
N GLU A 226 -9.90 -0.11 0.15
CA GLU A 226 -11.26 0.20 0.59
C GLU A 226 -11.50 -0.14 2.07
N ASP A 227 -10.86 -1.16 2.63
CA ASP A 227 -10.96 -1.47 4.07
C ASP A 227 -10.32 -0.38 4.93
N LEU A 228 -9.14 0.12 4.53
CA LEU A 228 -8.49 1.27 5.19
C LEU A 228 -9.39 2.50 5.18
N ARG A 229 -10.00 2.77 4.02
CA ARG A 229 -10.87 3.92 3.83
C ARG A 229 -12.17 3.78 4.60
N GLU A 230 -12.79 2.61 4.62
CA GLU A 230 -13.99 2.32 5.41
C GLU A 230 -13.68 2.51 6.90
N PHE A 231 -12.58 1.95 7.39
CA PHE A 231 -12.15 2.14 8.78
C PHE A 231 -11.92 3.62 9.11
N HIS A 232 -11.35 4.40 8.19
CA HIS A 232 -11.14 5.84 8.40
C HIS A 232 -12.44 6.57 8.75
N GLN A 233 -13.57 6.18 8.16
CA GLN A 233 -14.89 6.79 8.44
C GLN A 233 -15.32 6.61 9.90
N HIS A 234 -14.76 5.62 10.60
CA HIS A 234 -15.04 5.34 12.00
C HIS A 234 -14.11 6.06 12.98
N LEU A 235 -13.00 6.67 12.51
CA LEU A 235 -12.06 7.40 13.37
C LEU A 235 -12.71 8.49 14.23
N PRO A 236 -13.71 9.27 13.78
CA PRO A 236 -14.37 10.24 14.65
C PRO A 236 -15.03 9.63 15.91
N SER A 237 -15.37 8.34 15.86
CA SER A 237 -15.93 7.60 17.00
C SER A 237 -14.88 6.85 17.81
N LEU A 238 -13.76 6.44 17.20
CA LEU A 238 -12.74 5.60 17.81
C LEU A 238 -11.53 6.40 18.33
N LEU A 239 -11.18 7.53 17.72
CA LEU A 239 -10.00 8.32 18.06
C LEU A 239 -10.38 9.48 18.97
N LYS A 240 -9.73 9.57 20.13
CA LYS A 240 -9.94 10.69 21.07
C LYS A 240 -9.43 12.01 20.49
N PRO A 241 -9.97 13.16 20.93
CA PRO A 241 -9.42 14.46 20.58
C PRO A 241 -7.92 14.56 20.92
N GLY A 242 -7.09 14.90 19.94
CA GLY A 242 -5.63 14.95 20.09
C GLY A 242 -4.93 13.59 20.01
N GLY A 243 -5.67 12.51 19.79
CA GLY A 243 -5.11 11.19 19.51
C GLY A 243 -4.44 11.13 18.14
N ILE A 244 -3.57 10.14 17.96
CA ILE A 244 -2.80 9.96 16.72
C ILE A 244 -3.27 8.70 16.02
N TYR A 245 -3.77 8.88 14.79
CA TYR A 245 -4.00 7.79 13.87
C TYR A 245 -2.79 7.61 12.96
N SER A 246 -2.36 6.38 12.82
CA SER A 246 -1.28 5.97 11.93
C SER A 246 -1.68 4.71 11.21
N PHE A 247 -1.19 4.53 9.99
CA PHE A 247 -1.46 3.33 9.21
C PHE A 247 -0.20 2.91 8.45
N PHE A 248 -0.11 1.63 8.14
CA PHE A 248 0.87 1.10 7.21
C PHE A 248 0.17 0.75 5.91
N ASN A 249 0.54 1.45 4.84
CA ASN A 249 0.05 1.17 3.51
C ASN A 249 0.98 0.13 2.86
N GLY A 250 0.64 -1.15 2.99
CA GLY A 250 1.40 -2.26 2.40
C GLY A 250 1.37 -2.29 0.87
N LEU A 251 0.57 -1.44 0.23
CA LEU A 251 0.36 -1.43 -1.21
C LEU A 251 1.66 -1.14 -1.95
N CYS A 252 1.96 -2.06 -2.88
CA CYS A 252 3.10 -1.97 -3.78
C CYS A 252 4.47 -1.84 -3.09
N GLY A 253 4.65 -2.36 -1.87
CA GLY A 253 5.94 -2.32 -1.15
C GLY A 253 7.13 -2.95 -1.91
N GLY A 254 6.87 -3.78 -2.92
CA GLY A 254 7.88 -4.35 -3.81
C GLY A 254 8.36 -3.44 -4.95
N ASN A 255 7.72 -2.28 -5.18
CA ASN A 255 8.11 -1.28 -6.18
C ASN A 255 8.05 0.13 -5.57
N ALA A 256 9.20 0.79 -5.45
CA ALA A 256 9.31 2.07 -4.76
C ALA A 256 8.46 3.17 -5.39
N PHE A 257 8.42 3.27 -6.72
CA PHE A 257 7.61 4.27 -7.41
C PHE A 257 6.11 4.09 -7.16
N PHE A 258 5.60 2.86 -7.30
CA PHE A 258 4.20 2.56 -7.03
C PHE A 258 3.84 2.78 -5.57
N HIS A 259 4.72 2.40 -4.64
CA HIS A 259 4.51 2.67 -3.21
C HIS A 259 4.35 4.17 -2.93
N VAL A 260 5.17 5.03 -3.54
CA VAL A 260 5.01 6.50 -3.46
C VAL A 260 3.65 6.95 -4.02
N GLY A 261 3.25 6.41 -5.18
CA GLY A 261 1.93 6.67 -5.77
C GLY A 261 0.78 6.33 -4.83
N TYR A 262 0.82 5.15 -4.22
CA TYR A 262 -0.19 4.70 -3.27
C TYR A 262 -0.17 5.52 -1.98
N CYS A 263 0.99 5.94 -1.48
CA CYS A 263 1.06 6.84 -0.32
C CYS A 263 0.38 8.19 -0.59
N GLN A 264 0.59 8.77 -1.78
CA GLN A 264 -0.07 10.02 -2.16
C GLN A 264 -1.57 9.84 -2.40
N LEU A 265 -1.97 8.73 -3.03
CA LEU A 265 -3.37 8.38 -3.22
C LEU A 265 -4.11 8.31 -1.88
N VAL A 266 -3.53 7.59 -0.91
CA VAL A 266 -4.07 7.49 0.45
C VAL A 266 -4.21 8.88 1.08
N SER A 267 -3.19 9.74 0.96
CA SER A 267 -3.26 11.11 1.51
C SER A 267 -4.33 12.00 0.86
N LEU A 268 -4.81 11.68 -0.35
CA LEU A 268 -5.82 12.47 -1.06
C LEU A 268 -7.26 12.02 -0.75
N GLU A 269 -7.44 10.74 -0.43
CA GLU A 269 -8.75 10.14 -0.21
C GLU A 269 -9.11 10.00 1.28
N LEU A 270 -8.12 10.07 2.19
CA LEU A 270 -8.28 10.13 3.64
C LEU A 270 -8.25 11.58 4.14
#